data_AF-A0A7J5XHZ5-F1
#
_entry.id   AF-A0A7J5XHZ5-F1
#
_cell.length_a   1.000
_cell.length_b   1.000
_cell.length_c   1.000
_cell.angle_alpha   90.00
_cell.angle_beta   90.00
_cell.angle_gamma   90.00
#
_symmetry.space_group_name_H-M   'P 1'
#
loop_
_entity.id
_entity.type
_entity.pdbx_description
1 polymer ?
#
loop_
_entity_poly.entity_id
_entity_poly.type
_entity_poly.pdbx_seq_one_letter_code
_entity_poly.pdbx_strand_id
1 'polypeptide(L)'
;MISLICLTGMRSYDHLCRKMAEDLDSVIMSVDYRLAPDAVFPAQYHDALAASRAFLSAEVLERYSIDPERVCVSGDSAGETWLLLWHKSSDDALTVNFKLQALIYPVLQALDFYTPSYQQNRDVPILYRPIMARYWLQYLGADTSLEPLLLANNHSSLDQPALSSSIRSKLDWTALLPAERRKHFQPVVRETGSPRVMGEVPQLIDVRAAPLLAEQGVLGRTPKAYVMTCEFDVLRDDGLMYVRRLQDAGVTVTSDHYEDGFHGCMVFAYLPMMSKVGWRSMNNYIHWLDQNL
;
A
#
# COMPACT_ATOMS: atom_id res chain seq x y z
N MET A 1 23.69 10.92 6.07
CA MET A 1 22.35 11.52 6.04
C MET A 1 21.31 10.41 5.88
N ILE A 2 20.10 10.61 6.41
CA ILE A 2 18.97 9.69 6.21
C ILE A 2 18.57 9.70 4.73
N SER A 3 17.96 8.64 4.19
CA SER A 3 17.48 8.67 2.80
C SER A 3 16.15 7.95 2.62
N LEU A 4 15.23 8.62 1.90
CA LEU A 4 13.86 8.15 1.69
C LEU A 4 13.53 8.18 0.20
N ILE A 5 13.00 7.06 -0.30
CA ILE A 5 12.36 7.03 -1.61
C ILE A 5 10.86 7.25 -1.39
N CYS A 6 10.34 8.35 -1.92
CA CYS A 6 8.91 8.66 -1.92
C CYS A 6 8.32 8.32 -3.29
N LEU A 7 7.36 7.41 -3.30
CA LEU A 7 6.76 6.92 -4.53
C LEU A 7 5.46 7.66 -4.76
N THR A 8 5.56 8.96 -5.02
CA THR A 8 4.42 9.85 -5.14
C THR A 8 4.69 10.90 -6.22
N GLY A 9 4.44 10.55 -7.48
CA GLY A 9 4.52 11.52 -8.56
C GLY A 9 3.44 12.59 -8.38
N MET A 10 3.82 13.85 -8.16
CA MET A 10 3.10 15.12 -8.45
C MET A 10 3.56 16.28 -7.56
N ARG A 11 3.36 17.53 -8.03
CA ARG A 11 3.54 18.79 -7.26
C ARG A 11 2.90 18.78 -5.86
N SER A 12 1.85 17.99 -5.66
CA SER A 12 1.13 17.87 -4.38
C SER A 12 1.98 17.30 -3.25
N TYR A 13 3.03 16.53 -3.56
CA TYR A 13 3.93 15.92 -2.57
C TYR A 13 5.24 16.68 -2.36
N ASP A 14 5.48 17.74 -3.14
CA ASP A 14 6.69 18.57 -3.03
C ASP A 14 6.83 19.16 -1.62
N HIS A 15 5.73 19.65 -1.03
CA HIS A 15 5.75 20.16 0.34
C HIS A 15 6.12 19.10 1.38
N LEU A 16 5.56 17.90 1.28
CA LEU A 16 5.89 16.80 2.18
C LEU A 16 7.36 16.38 2.00
N CYS A 17 7.83 16.20 0.76
CA CYS A 17 9.20 15.81 0.46
C CYS A 17 10.21 16.84 0.97
N ARG A 18 9.96 18.14 0.76
CA ARG A 18 10.85 19.20 1.29
C ARG A 18 10.88 19.22 2.80
N LYS A 19 9.71 19.13 3.45
CA LYS A 19 9.65 19.06 4.90
C LYS A 19 10.42 17.87 5.46
N MET A 20 10.30 16.68 4.84
CA MET A 20 11.07 15.50 5.25
C MET A 20 12.57 15.68 5.01
N ALA A 21 12.97 16.26 3.88
CA ALA A 21 14.37 16.56 3.61
C ALA A 21 14.97 17.48 4.67
N GLU A 22 14.24 18.55 5.04
CA GLU A 22 14.64 19.55 6.03
C GLU A 22 14.63 18.99 7.46
N ASP A 23 13.54 18.36 7.90
CA ASP A 23 13.38 17.90 9.29
C ASP A 23 14.28 16.70 9.63
N LEU A 24 14.55 15.83 8.64
CA LEU A 24 15.33 14.59 8.85
C LEU A 24 16.80 14.71 8.42
N ASP A 25 17.23 15.87 7.89
CA ASP A 25 18.52 16.04 7.23
C ASP A 25 18.80 14.88 6.24
N SER A 26 17.86 14.73 5.30
CA SER A 26 17.74 13.52 4.48
C SER A 26 17.70 13.79 2.99
N VAL A 27 18.20 12.82 2.22
CA VAL A 27 18.06 12.81 0.75
C VAL A 27 16.74 12.14 0.39
N ILE A 28 15.84 12.91 -0.22
CA ILE A 28 14.54 12.43 -0.67
C ILE A 28 14.55 12.25 -2.18
N MET A 29 14.25 11.03 -2.66
CA MET A 29 13.96 10.78 -4.07
C MET A 29 12.46 10.56 -4.24
N SER A 30 11.77 11.59 -4.74
CA SER A 30 10.38 11.46 -5.20
C SER A 30 10.35 10.88 -6.62
N VAL A 31 9.59 9.80 -6.84
CA VAL A 31 9.54 9.10 -8.13
C VAL A 31 8.28 9.48 -8.89
N ASP A 32 8.48 10.12 -10.04
CA ASP A 32 7.42 10.43 -11.00
C ASP A 32 7.21 9.25 -11.97
N TYR A 33 6.60 8.17 -11.46
CA TYR A 33 6.31 6.96 -12.23
C TYR A 33 5.12 7.18 -13.18
N ARG A 34 5.05 6.39 -14.27
CA ARG A 34 3.98 6.53 -15.26
C ARG A 34 2.62 6.19 -14.66
N LEU A 35 1.58 6.96 -15.00
CA LEU A 35 0.23 6.82 -14.42
C LEU A 35 -0.76 6.16 -15.37
N ALA A 36 -1.75 5.45 -14.81
CA ALA A 36 -2.91 5.00 -15.55
C ALA A 36 -3.81 6.21 -15.90
N PRO A 37 -4.52 6.20 -17.05
CA PRO A 37 -4.66 5.09 -17.99
C PRO A 37 -3.54 4.99 -19.05
N ASP A 38 -2.65 5.97 -19.15
CA ASP A 38 -1.63 6.03 -20.21
C ASP A 38 -0.56 4.93 -20.08
N ALA A 39 -0.25 4.53 -18.85
CA ALA A 39 0.51 3.33 -18.54
C ALA A 39 -0.20 2.55 -17.45
N VAL A 40 -0.42 1.26 -17.68
CA VAL A 40 -1.14 0.38 -16.75
C VAL A 40 -0.16 -0.60 -16.10
N PHE A 41 -0.59 -1.27 -15.04
CA PHE A 41 0.19 -2.30 -14.36
C PHE A 41 0.76 -3.32 -15.36
N PRO A 42 2.05 -3.69 -15.26
CA PRO A 42 3.00 -3.40 -14.18
C PRO A 42 3.94 -2.19 -14.42
N ALA A 43 3.58 -1.21 -15.25
CA ALA A 43 4.48 -0.09 -15.58
C ALA A 43 4.96 0.69 -14.34
N GLN A 44 4.05 1.05 -13.45
CA GLN A 44 4.31 1.75 -12.19
C GLN A 44 5.32 0.98 -11.33
N TYR A 45 5.07 -0.32 -11.17
CA TYR A 45 5.92 -1.24 -10.42
C TYR A 45 7.34 -1.26 -10.99
N HIS A 46 7.49 -1.32 -12.32
CA HIS A 46 8.79 -1.30 -12.98
C HIS A 46 9.53 0.03 -12.86
N ASP A 47 8.83 1.16 -12.97
CA ASP A 47 9.44 2.50 -12.86
C ASP A 47 10.01 2.73 -11.47
N ALA A 48 9.22 2.41 -10.46
CA ALA A 48 9.62 2.53 -9.08
C ALA A 48 10.74 1.54 -8.71
N LEU A 49 10.74 0.32 -9.28
CA LEU A 49 11.84 -0.63 -9.11
C LEU A 49 13.13 -0.09 -9.71
N ALA A 50 13.06 0.42 -10.95
CA ALA A 50 14.20 1.02 -11.62
C ALA A 50 14.74 2.23 -10.84
N ALA A 51 13.86 3.11 -10.36
CA ALA A 51 14.24 4.25 -9.54
C ALA A 51 14.94 3.80 -8.25
N SER A 52 14.38 2.81 -7.55
CA SER A 52 14.97 2.30 -6.31
C SER A 52 16.35 1.67 -6.51
N ARG A 53 16.54 0.93 -7.61
CA ARG A 53 17.86 0.41 -7.99
C ARG A 53 18.86 1.51 -8.30
N ALA A 54 18.43 2.54 -9.04
CA ALA A 54 19.26 3.69 -9.35
C ALA A 54 19.67 4.43 -8.05
N PHE A 55 18.75 4.60 -7.12
CA PHE A 55 19.01 5.28 -5.84
C PHE A 55 19.98 4.51 -4.94
N LEU A 56 19.87 3.19 -4.92
CA LEU A 56 20.75 2.30 -4.16
C LEU A 56 22.09 2.01 -4.87
N SER A 57 22.34 2.60 -6.03
CA SER A 57 23.61 2.42 -6.75
C SER A 57 24.76 3.09 -6.01
N ALA A 58 25.96 2.49 -6.08
CA ALA A 58 27.16 3.04 -5.43
C ALA A 58 27.45 4.49 -5.83
N GLU A 59 27.20 4.85 -7.10
CA GLU A 59 27.36 6.21 -7.62
C GLU A 59 26.46 7.22 -6.89
N VAL A 60 25.17 6.90 -6.73
CA VAL A 60 24.21 7.80 -6.05
C VAL A 60 24.53 7.88 -4.56
N LEU A 61 24.85 6.74 -3.93
CA LEU A 61 25.21 6.70 -2.52
C LEU A 61 26.43 7.57 -2.22
N GLU A 62 27.49 7.47 -3.03
CA GLU A 62 28.70 8.27 -2.89
C GLU A 62 28.43 9.75 -3.17
N ARG A 63 27.78 10.06 -4.30
CA ARG A 63 27.51 11.44 -4.74
C ARG A 63 26.73 12.26 -3.72
N TYR A 64 25.78 11.64 -3.04
CA TYR A 64 24.93 12.31 -2.05
C TYR A 64 25.28 11.96 -0.60
N SER A 65 26.39 11.25 -0.36
CA SER A 65 26.83 10.85 0.99
C SER A 65 25.72 10.16 1.80
N ILE A 66 25.00 9.25 1.15
CA ILE A 66 23.92 8.46 1.74
C ILE A 66 24.53 7.35 2.59
N ASP A 67 24.04 7.20 3.81
CA ASP A 67 24.40 6.07 4.67
C ASP A 67 23.60 4.82 4.22
N PRO A 68 24.26 3.76 3.73
CA PRO A 68 23.57 2.56 3.25
C PRO A 68 22.78 1.84 4.35
N GLU A 69 23.09 2.06 5.63
CA GLU A 69 22.36 1.47 6.75
C GLU A 69 21.14 2.31 7.17
N ARG A 70 20.86 3.45 6.51
CA ARG A 70 19.79 4.39 6.88
C ARG A 70 18.88 4.74 5.70
N VAL A 71 18.50 3.72 4.94
CA VAL A 71 17.63 3.87 3.76
C VAL A 71 16.22 3.35 4.03
N CYS A 72 15.21 4.13 3.68
CA CYS A 72 13.80 3.81 3.78
C CYS A 72 13.11 3.92 2.42
N VAL A 73 12.10 3.08 2.20
CA VAL A 73 11.12 3.26 1.12
C VAL A 73 9.77 3.62 1.72
N SER A 74 9.08 4.58 1.14
CA SER A 74 7.76 4.99 1.59
C SER A 74 6.85 5.42 0.45
N GLY A 75 5.55 5.18 0.65
CA GLY A 75 4.50 5.66 -0.22
C GLY A 75 3.21 5.79 0.56
N ASP A 76 2.23 6.46 -0.03
CA ASP A 76 0.89 6.56 0.52
C ASP A 76 -0.16 6.09 -0.48
N SER A 77 -1.22 5.44 0.00
CA SER A 77 -2.32 4.95 -0.83
C SER A 77 -1.85 4.01 -1.96
N ALA A 78 -2.00 4.43 -3.22
CA ALA A 78 -1.53 3.72 -4.41
C ALA A 78 -0.04 3.98 -4.73
N GLY A 79 0.55 5.01 -4.12
CA GLY A 79 1.97 5.34 -4.25
C GLY A 79 2.88 4.34 -3.58
N GLU A 80 2.34 3.38 -2.85
CA GLU A 80 3.13 2.30 -2.31
C GLU A 80 3.63 1.41 -3.43
N THR A 81 4.91 1.57 -3.77
CA THR A 81 5.55 0.62 -4.66
C THR A 81 6.19 -0.47 -3.82
N TRP A 82 5.57 -1.63 -3.94
CA TRP A 82 5.82 -2.89 -3.24
C TRP A 82 7.11 -3.59 -3.70
N LEU A 83 8.19 -2.82 -3.74
CA LEU A 83 9.52 -3.19 -4.21
C LEU A 83 10.26 -4.14 -3.27
N LEU A 84 9.67 -4.45 -2.12
CA LEU A 84 10.27 -5.28 -1.07
C LEU A 84 9.79 -6.72 -1.08
N LEU A 85 8.78 -7.06 -1.89
CA LEU A 85 8.60 -8.44 -2.32
C LEU A 85 9.75 -8.89 -3.26
N TRP A 86 10.58 -7.94 -3.70
CA TRP A 86 11.84 -8.19 -4.36
C TRP A 86 12.91 -8.59 -3.34
N HIS A 87 12.84 -9.84 -2.91
CA HIS A 87 13.98 -10.48 -2.26
C HIS A 87 15.02 -10.79 -3.33
N LYS A 88 16.16 -10.06 -3.34
CA LYS A 88 17.58 -10.47 -3.49
C LYS A 88 17.98 -11.66 -4.38
N SER A 89 17.09 -12.29 -5.15
CA SER A 89 17.30 -13.62 -5.73
C SER A 89 17.79 -13.57 -7.18
N SER A 90 18.10 -12.39 -7.73
CA SER A 90 18.53 -12.31 -9.13
C SER A 90 19.55 -11.23 -9.46
N ASP A 91 19.92 -10.34 -8.53
CA ASP A 91 20.84 -9.24 -8.84
C ASP A 91 21.89 -9.09 -7.72
N ASP A 92 22.99 -9.82 -7.89
CA ASP A 92 24.15 -9.82 -6.97
C ASP A 92 24.84 -8.44 -6.90
N ALA A 93 24.43 -7.48 -7.73
CA ALA A 93 25.03 -6.15 -7.80
C ALA A 93 24.55 -5.18 -6.70
N LEU A 94 23.37 -5.41 -6.09
CA LEU A 94 22.86 -4.53 -5.03
C LEU A 94 23.35 -5.00 -3.65
N THR A 95 24.26 -4.24 -3.07
CA THR A 95 24.85 -4.51 -1.76
C THR A 95 24.03 -3.91 -0.61
N VAL A 96 23.13 -2.96 -0.90
CA VAL A 96 22.36 -2.20 0.09
C VAL A 96 20.92 -2.65 0.13
N ASN A 97 20.36 -2.80 1.34
CA ASN A 97 18.94 -3.10 1.55
C ASN A 97 18.26 -1.93 2.24
N PHE A 98 16.96 -1.79 2.03
CA PHE A 98 16.15 -0.89 2.84
C PHE A 98 16.11 -1.37 4.29
N LYS A 99 16.32 -0.45 5.24
CA LYS A 99 16.19 -0.70 6.68
C LYS A 99 14.72 -0.70 7.11
N LEU A 100 13.93 0.19 6.50
CA LEU A 100 12.52 0.40 6.81
C LEU A 100 11.65 0.43 5.56
N GLN A 101 10.38 0.06 5.73
CA GLN A 101 9.28 0.38 4.82
C GLN A 101 8.23 1.19 5.58
N ALA A 102 7.73 2.27 4.99
CA ALA A 102 6.64 3.05 5.58
C ALA A 102 5.45 3.14 4.62
N LEU A 103 4.35 2.55 5.07
CA LEU A 103 3.11 2.32 4.34
C LEU A 103 2.03 3.22 4.95
N ILE A 104 1.50 4.14 4.18
CA ILE A 104 0.61 5.18 4.66
C ILE A 104 -0.76 4.98 4.02
N TYR A 105 -1.74 4.53 4.82
CA TYR A 105 -3.10 4.13 4.39
C TYR A 105 -3.10 3.28 3.09
N PRO A 106 -2.43 2.11 3.12
CA PRO A 106 -2.02 1.35 1.92
C PRO A 106 -3.17 0.70 1.14
N VAL A 107 -3.06 0.69 -0.20
CA VAL A 107 -3.90 -0.15 -1.10
C VAL A 107 -3.26 -1.53 -1.27
N LEU A 108 -3.94 -2.61 -0.88
CA LEU A 108 -3.29 -3.94 -0.77
C LEU A 108 -4.00 -5.13 -1.42
N GLN A 109 -5.29 -5.02 -1.77
CA GLN A 109 -6.04 -6.11 -2.40
C GLN A 109 -7.23 -5.60 -3.24
N ALA A 110 -7.68 -6.44 -4.18
CA ALA A 110 -8.73 -6.13 -5.15
C ALA A 110 -9.85 -7.20 -5.21
N LEU A 111 -9.91 -8.10 -4.22
CA LEU A 111 -10.78 -9.28 -4.21
C LEU A 111 -11.99 -9.16 -3.28
N ASP A 112 -11.88 -8.41 -2.19
CA ASP A 112 -12.95 -8.22 -1.22
C ASP A 112 -13.26 -6.74 -0.99
N PHE A 113 -14.35 -6.27 -1.59
CA PHE A 113 -14.89 -4.92 -1.38
C PHE A 113 -15.97 -4.90 -0.29
N TYR A 114 -16.00 -5.89 0.60
CA TYR A 114 -16.93 -6.02 1.73
C TYR A 114 -16.23 -6.30 3.06
N THR A 115 -14.95 -5.96 3.21
CA THR A 115 -14.37 -5.88 4.56
C THR A 115 -15.19 -4.90 5.42
N PRO A 116 -15.17 -5.02 6.76
CA PRO A 116 -15.87 -4.08 7.66
C PRO A 116 -15.69 -2.61 7.29
N SER A 117 -14.48 -2.19 6.90
CA SER A 117 -14.15 -0.83 6.48
C SER A 117 -14.75 -0.44 5.13
N TYR A 118 -14.73 -1.31 4.12
CA TYR A 118 -15.45 -1.07 2.86
C TYR A 118 -16.97 -0.97 3.07
N GLN A 119 -17.54 -1.66 4.06
CA GLN A 119 -18.96 -1.56 4.42
C GLN A 119 -19.28 -0.30 5.22
N GLN A 120 -18.46 0.03 6.23
CA GLN A 120 -18.61 1.19 7.11
C GLN A 120 -18.40 2.50 6.35
N ASN A 121 -17.33 2.57 5.55
CA ASN A 121 -16.85 3.79 4.91
C ASN A 121 -17.27 3.88 3.43
N ARG A 122 -18.28 3.11 3.03
CA ARG A 122 -18.74 2.95 1.64
C ARG A 122 -19.04 4.25 0.90
N ASP A 123 -19.38 5.32 1.62
CA ASP A 123 -19.82 6.62 1.09
C ASP A 123 -19.01 7.80 1.71
N VAL A 124 -17.86 7.53 2.35
CA VAL A 124 -16.99 8.58 2.92
C VAL A 124 -16.32 9.38 1.80
N PRO A 125 -16.18 10.72 1.92
CA PRO A 125 -15.50 11.54 0.90
C PRO A 125 -14.03 11.13 0.66
N ILE A 126 -13.45 11.61 -0.45
CA ILE A 126 -12.08 11.33 -0.92
C ILE A 126 -11.92 9.93 -1.53
N LEU A 127 -12.17 8.87 -0.76
CA LEU A 127 -12.07 7.48 -1.22
C LEU A 127 -13.25 6.66 -0.71
N TYR A 128 -14.10 6.23 -1.63
CA TYR A 128 -15.30 5.45 -1.35
C TYR A 128 -15.31 4.16 -2.19
N ARG A 129 -16.19 3.21 -1.85
CA ARG A 129 -16.06 1.84 -2.35
C ARG A 129 -16.13 1.69 -3.89
N PRO A 130 -17.15 2.24 -4.60
CA PRO A 130 -17.19 2.24 -6.07
C PRO A 130 -15.96 2.82 -6.75
N ILE A 131 -15.46 3.97 -6.28
CA ILE A 131 -14.30 4.61 -6.92
C ILE A 131 -13.04 3.75 -6.77
N MET A 132 -12.88 3.05 -5.63
CA MET A 132 -11.74 2.15 -5.44
C MET A 132 -11.78 0.95 -6.39
N ALA A 133 -12.96 0.34 -6.59
CA ALA A 133 -13.13 -0.73 -7.60
C ALA A 133 -12.77 -0.24 -9.01
N ARG A 134 -13.17 0.99 -9.34
CA ARG A 134 -12.84 1.62 -10.63
C ARG A 134 -11.35 1.93 -10.77
N TYR A 135 -10.67 2.40 -9.72
CA TYR A 135 -9.23 2.62 -9.72
C TYR A 135 -8.46 1.33 -9.91
N TRP A 136 -8.88 0.23 -9.27
CA TRP A 136 -8.30 -1.09 -9.52
C TRP A 136 -8.41 -1.50 -11.00
N LEU A 137 -9.58 -1.34 -11.62
CA LEU A 137 -9.76 -1.66 -13.04
C LEU A 137 -8.87 -0.79 -13.94
N GLN A 138 -8.82 0.52 -13.71
CA GLN A 138 -7.96 1.43 -14.48
C GLN A 138 -6.48 1.11 -14.31
N TYR A 139 -6.04 0.88 -13.07
CA TYR A 139 -4.65 0.52 -12.75
C TYR A 139 -4.25 -0.78 -13.47
N LEU A 140 -5.13 -1.78 -13.49
CA LEU A 140 -4.88 -3.06 -14.15
C LEU A 140 -5.11 -3.03 -15.68
N GLY A 141 -5.50 -1.89 -16.24
CA GLY A 141 -5.81 -1.76 -17.67
C GLY A 141 -7.06 -2.53 -18.11
N ALA A 142 -7.96 -2.81 -17.18
CA ALA A 142 -9.19 -3.55 -17.40
C ALA A 142 -10.35 -2.62 -17.80
N ASP A 143 -11.37 -3.22 -18.42
CA ASP A 143 -12.61 -2.51 -18.74
C ASP A 143 -13.33 -2.09 -17.45
N THR A 144 -13.50 -0.78 -17.27
CA THR A 144 -14.23 -0.20 -16.14
C THR A 144 -15.70 -0.64 -16.08
N SER A 145 -16.27 -1.17 -17.16
CA SER A 145 -17.62 -1.76 -17.17
C SER A 145 -17.75 -3.00 -16.26
N LEU A 146 -16.62 -3.60 -15.85
CA LEU A 146 -16.58 -4.70 -14.89
C LEU A 146 -16.83 -4.25 -13.43
N GLU A 147 -16.86 -2.94 -13.15
CA GLU A 147 -17.03 -2.39 -11.79
C GLU A 147 -18.22 -3.00 -11.02
N PRO A 148 -19.43 -3.14 -11.59
CA PRO A 148 -20.55 -3.75 -10.87
C PRO A 148 -20.30 -5.21 -10.46
N LEU A 149 -19.48 -5.95 -11.21
CA LEU A 149 -19.13 -7.33 -10.89
C LEU A 149 -18.13 -7.40 -9.72
N LEU A 150 -17.16 -6.46 -9.67
CA LEU A 150 -16.26 -6.31 -8.53
C LEU A 150 -17.03 -5.93 -7.26
N LEU A 151 -17.95 -4.95 -7.37
CA LEU A 151 -18.81 -4.52 -6.27
C LEU A 151 -19.81 -5.58 -5.82
N ALA A 152 -20.08 -6.60 -6.63
CA ALA A 152 -20.90 -7.75 -6.23
C ALA A 152 -20.08 -8.85 -5.52
N ASN A 153 -18.74 -8.75 -5.51
CA ASN A 153 -17.80 -9.81 -5.13
C ASN A 153 -18.01 -11.11 -5.95
N ASN A 154 -18.48 -11.00 -7.20
CA ASN A 154 -18.74 -12.18 -8.02
C ASN A 154 -17.45 -12.88 -8.47
N HIS A 155 -16.34 -12.14 -8.53
CA HIS A 155 -15.02 -12.68 -8.89
C HIS A 155 -14.33 -13.39 -7.73
N SER A 156 -14.83 -13.23 -6.50
CA SER A 156 -14.34 -13.88 -5.28
C SER A 156 -15.26 -14.98 -4.74
N SER A 157 -16.26 -15.41 -5.51
CA SER A 157 -17.17 -16.51 -5.16
C SER A 157 -16.46 -17.83 -4.84
N LEU A 158 -17.06 -18.68 -4.01
CA LEU A 158 -16.48 -19.94 -3.53
C LEU A 158 -16.17 -20.93 -4.65
N ASP A 159 -17.00 -20.98 -5.68
CA ASP A 159 -16.81 -21.81 -6.87
C ASP A 159 -15.70 -21.33 -7.82
N GLN A 160 -15.11 -20.15 -7.57
CA GLN A 160 -14.08 -19.60 -8.46
C GLN A 160 -12.78 -20.41 -8.39
N PRO A 161 -12.39 -21.13 -9.47
CA PRO A 161 -11.26 -22.07 -9.44
C PRO A 161 -9.90 -21.37 -9.35
N ALA A 162 -9.81 -20.11 -9.76
CA ALA A 162 -8.58 -19.32 -9.66
C ALA A 162 -8.20 -18.98 -8.20
N LEU A 163 -9.14 -19.08 -7.25
CA LEU A 163 -8.94 -18.68 -5.86
C LEU A 163 -8.84 -19.90 -4.96
N SER A 164 -7.60 -20.34 -4.77
CA SER A 164 -7.26 -21.44 -3.85
C SER A 164 -7.62 -21.11 -2.40
N SER A 165 -7.70 -22.12 -1.55
CA SER A 165 -7.88 -21.95 -0.10
C SER A 165 -6.78 -21.08 0.52
N SER A 166 -5.54 -21.17 0.00
CA SER A 166 -4.43 -20.31 0.40
C SER A 166 -4.69 -18.84 0.06
N ILE A 167 -5.20 -18.51 -1.14
CA ILE A 167 -5.53 -17.12 -1.48
C ILE A 167 -6.67 -16.59 -0.60
N ARG A 168 -7.65 -17.43 -0.26
CA ARG A 168 -8.79 -17.03 0.56
C ARG A 168 -8.41 -16.76 2.01
N SER A 169 -7.61 -17.64 2.64
CA SER A 169 -7.19 -17.45 4.03
C SER A 169 -6.37 -16.17 4.23
N LYS A 170 -5.67 -15.74 3.18
CA LYS A 170 -4.89 -14.52 3.12
C LYS A 170 -5.70 -13.23 3.20
N LEU A 171 -6.99 -13.29 2.85
CA LEU A 171 -7.94 -12.18 2.88
C LEU A 171 -9.07 -12.40 3.91
N ASP A 172 -8.96 -13.46 4.73
CA ASP A 172 -9.98 -13.77 5.72
C ASP A 172 -9.92 -12.77 6.88
N TRP A 173 -10.61 -11.66 6.70
CA TRP A 173 -10.71 -10.61 7.70
C TRP A 173 -11.38 -11.11 9.00
N THR A 174 -12.12 -12.23 8.97
CA THR A 174 -12.72 -12.79 10.19
C THR A 174 -11.68 -13.38 11.13
N ALA A 175 -10.56 -13.84 10.58
CA ALA A 175 -9.40 -14.34 11.31
C ALA A 175 -8.34 -13.26 11.55
N LEU A 176 -8.16 -12.34 10.60
CA LEU A 176 -7.07 -11.37 10.60
C LEU A 176 -7.39 -10.08 11.37
N LEU A 177 -8.67 -9.72 11.54
CA LEU A 177 -9.07 -8.51 12.27
C LEU A 177 -9.44 -8.79 13.74
N PRO A 178 -9.16 -7.84 14.66
CA PRO A 178 -9.63 -7.91 16.05
C PRO A 178 -11.16 -8.04 16.16
N ALA A 179 -11.65 -8.66 17.24
CA ALA A 179 -13.07 -8.94 17.42
C ALA A 179 -13.94 -7.68 17.41
N GLU A 180 -13.41 -6.57 17.95
CA GLU A 180 -14.05 -5.26 18.04
C GLU A 180 -14.40 -4.71 16.65
N ARG A 181 -13.51 -4.94 15.67
CA ARG A 181 -13.69 -4.49 14.28
C ARG A 181 -14.68 -5.35 13.50
N ARG A 182 -14.98 -6.56 13.98
CA ARG A 182 -15.88 -7.53 13.33
C ARG A 182 -17.31 -7.50 13.86
N LYS A 183 -17.53 -6.94 15.05
CA LYS A 183 -18.78 -7.10 15.85
C LYS A 183 -20.08 -6.82 15.10
N HIS A 184 -20.07 -5.90 14.14
CA HIS A 184 -21.27 -5.43 13.43
C HIS A 184 -21.31 -5.84 11.96
N PHE A 185 -20.36 -6.66 11.51
CA PHE A 185 -20.19 -7.00 10.10
C PHE A 185 -20.21 -8.52 9.92
N GLN A 186 -20.74 -8.94 8.78
CA GLN A 186 -20.74 -10.34 8.37
C GLN A 186 -20.04 -10.46 7.02
N PRO A 187 -19.31 -11.56 6.77
CA PRO A 187 -18.74 -11.84 5.46
C PRO A 187 -19.83 -11.91 4.39
N VAL A 188 -19.58 -11.24 3.26
CA VAL A 188 -20.40 -11.41 2.07
C VAL A 188 -19.75 -12.46 1.20
N VAL A 189 -20.28 -13.68 1.28
CA VAL A 189 -19.80 -14.82 0.52
C VAL A 189 -20.78 -15.13 -0.62
N ARG A 190 -20.24 -15.28 -1.83
CA ARG A 190 -20.98 -15.74 -3.00
C ARG A 190 -20.68 -17.21 -3.23
N GLU A 191 -21.72 -18.05 -3.26
CA GLU A 191 -21.55 -19.47 -3.62
C GLU A 191 -21.13 -19.62 -5.07
N THR A 192 -21.83 -18.89 -5.95
CA THR A 192 -21.59 -18.88 -7.39
C THR A 192 -21.31 -17.48 -7.88
N GLY A 193 -20.41 -17.38 -8.86
CA GLY A 193 -19.95 -16.11 -9.41
C GLY A 193 -19.78 -16.15 -10.92
N SER A 194 -19.26 -15.05 -11.47
CA SER A 194 -18.92 -15.00 -12.88
C SER A 194 -17.42 -15.21 -13.04
N PRO A 195 -16.95 -16.23 -13.79
CA PRO A 195 -15.53 -16.41 -14.05
C PRO A 195 -14.96 -15.28 -14.92
N ARG A 196 -15.84 -14.48 -15.54
CA ARG A 196 -15.52 -13.42 -16.50
C ARG A 196 -14.44 -12.47 -15.96
N VAL A 197 -14.62 -11.94 -14.76
CA VAL A 197 -13.68 -10.96 -14.18
C VAL A 197 -12.28 -11.56 -14.01
N MET A 198 -12.18 -12.78 -13.47
CA MET A 198 -10.88 -13.43 -13.27
C MET A 198 -10.24 -13.90 -14.58
N GLY A 199 -11.04 -14.17 -15.61
CA GLY A 199 -10.55 -14.48 -16.96
C GLY A 199 -10.07 -13.24 -17.72
N GLU A 200 -10.76 -12.11 -17.57
CA GLU A 200 -10.41 -10.83 -18.22
C GLU A 200 -9.32 -10.05 -17.46
N VAL A 201 -9.25 -10.21 -16.14
CA VAL A 201 -8.35 -9.46 -15.25
C VAL A 201 -7.61 -10.42 -14.29
N PRO A 202 -6.79 -11.36 -14.80
CA PRO A 202 -6.03 -12.29 -13.95
C PRO A 202 -5.05 -11.59 -12.99
N GLN A 203 -4.70 -10.32 -13.24
CA GLN A 203 -3.81 -9.52 -12.41
C GLN A 203 -4.39 -9.16 -11.04
N LEU A 204 -5.70 -9.38 -10.80
CA LEU A 204 -6.33 -9.19 -9.48
C LEU A 204 -5.69 -10.04 -8.37
N ILE A 205 -5.04 -11.15 -8.74
CA ILE A 205 -4.29 -12.02 -7.82
C ILE A 205 -2.76 -11.90 -7.97
N ASP A 206 -2.28 -10.97 -8.81
CA ASP A 206 -0.85 -10.75 -8.95
C ASP A 206 -0.33 -10.07 -7.69
N VAL A 207 0.59 -10.73 -6.98
CA VAL A 207 1.14 -10.25 -5.72
C VAL A 207 1.86 -8.89 -5.85
N ARG A 208 2.35 -8.55 -7.05
CA ARG A 208 2.98 -7.25 -7.31
C ARG A 208 1.95 -6.12 -7.33
N ALA A 209 0.68 -6.44 -7.59
CA ALA A 209 -0.45 -5.52 -7.52
C ALA A 209 -1.15 -5.60 -6.16
N ALA A 210 -1.38 -6.81 -5.63
CA ALA A 210 -2.08 -7.08 -4.37
C ALA A 210 -1.16 -7.77 -3.33
N PRO A 211 -0.29 -7.03 -2.63
CA PRO A 211 0.70 -7.56 -1.69
C PRO A 211 0.11 -8.27 -0.48
N LEU A 212 -1.15 -8.00 -0.13
CA LEU A 212 -1.82 -8.79 0.90
C LEU A 212 -1.86 -10.27 0.54
N LEU A 213 -1.73 -10.65 -0.74
CA LEU A 213 -1.67 -12.03 -1.18
C LEU A 213 -0.29 -12.69 -1.08
N ALA A 214 0.76 -11.96 -0.65
CA ALA A 214 2.11 -12.47 -0.58
C ALA A 214 2.24 -13.66 0.38
N GLU A 215 3.10 -14.62 0.04
CA GLU A 215 3.37 -15.74 0.95
C GLU A 215 4.08 -15.25 2.22
N GLN A 216 3.82 -15.92 3.35
CA GLN A 216 4.40 -15.57 4.65
C GLN A 216 5.94 -15.54 4.61
N GLY A 217 6.57 -16.47 3.88
CA GLY A 217 8.02 -16.50 3.69
C GLY A 217 8.57 -15.32 2.88
N VAL A 218 7.75 -14.67 2.05
CA VAL A 218 8.12 -13.43 1.35
C VAL A 218 7.96 -12.24 2.29
N LEU A 219 6.83 -12.16 3.01
CA LEU A 219 6.58 -11.10 4.00
C LEU A 219 7.66 -11.05 5.08
N GLY A 220 8.08 -12.20 5.60
CA GLY A 220 9.10 -12.30 6.66
C GLY A 220 10.50 -11.83 6.25
N ARG A 221 10.69 -11.52 4.97
CA ARG A 221 11.94 -10.99 4.44
C ARG A 221 11.90 -9.50 4.12
N THR A 222 10.74 -8.87 4.33
CA THR A 222 10.60 -7.43 4.18
C THR A 222 11.24 -6.70 5.38
N PRO A 223 11.71 -5.46 5.21
CA PRO A 223 12.26 -4.67 6.30
C PRO A 223 11.22 -4.35 7.37
N LYS A 224 11.68 -3.80 8.49
CA LYS A 224 10.78 -3.32 9.56
C LYS A 224 9.79 -2.32 8.97
N ALA A 225 8.54 -2.41 9.40
CA ALA A 225 7.45 -1.66 8.79
C ALA A 225 6.88 -0.60 9.72
N TYR A 226 6.55 0.55 9.17
CA TYR A 226 5.55 1.47 9.70
C TYR A 226 4.29 1.34 8.85
N VAL A 227 3.14 1.16 9.49
CA VAL A 227 1.85 1.15 8.82
C VAL A 227 0.93 2.16 9.48
N MET A 228 0.49 3.15 8.71
CA MET A 228 -0.54 4.10 9.14
C MET A 228 -1.90 3.68 8.56
N THR A 229 -2.93 3.66 9.40
CA THR A 229 -4.32 3.46 8.97
C THR A 229 -5.22 4.56 9.52
N CYS A 230 -6.35 4.78 8.85
CA CYS A 230 -7.33 5.81 9.20
C CYS A 230 -8.69 5.16 9.45
N GLU A 231 -9.47 5.66 10.41
CA GLU A 231 -10.77 5.09 10.75
C GLU A 231 -11.80 5.26 9.62
N PHE A 232 -11.84 6.45 9.01
CA PHE A 232 -12.75 6.80 7.92
C PHE A 232 -12.08 6.56 6.56
N ASP A 233 -11.66 5.32 6.33
CA ASP A 233 -11.02 4.86 5.10
C ASP A 233 -11.53 3.46 4.73
N VAL A 234 -11.86 3.24 3.44
CA VAL A 234 -12.24 1.93 2.93
C VAL A 234 -11.07 0.92 2.93
N LEU A 235 -9.83 1.40 2.96
CA LEU A 235 -8.62 0.59 2.99
C LEU A 235 -8.15 0.25 4.41
N ARG A 236 -8.84 0.75 5.45
CA ARG A 236 -8.44 0.56 6.85
C ARG A 236 -8.13 -0.90 7.15
N ASP A 237 -9.06 -1.79 6.80
CA ASP A 237 -8.92 -3.20 7.15
C ASP A 237 -7.87 -3.90 6.31
N ASP A 238 -7.65 -3.48 5.06
CA ASP A 238 -6.55 -3.98 4.23
C ASP A 238 -5.21 -3.75 4.95
N GLY A 239 -4.98 -2.53 5.45
CA GLY A 239 -3.79 -2.19 6.24
C GLY A 239 -3.68 -2.97 7.55
N LEU A 240 -4.78 -3.10 8.32
CA LEU A 240 -4.77 -3.86 9.57
C LEU A 240 -4.50 -5.35 9.36
N MET A 241 -5.08 -5.95 8.32
CA MET A 241 -4.80 -7.34 7.94
C MET A 241 -3.32 -7.50 7.56
N TYR A 242 -2.75 -6.55 6.82
CA TYR A 242 -1.34 -6.60 6.44
C TYR A 242 -0.39 -6.47 7.64
N VAL A 243 -0.69 -5.58 8.59
CA VAL A 243 0.04 -5.49 9.88
C VAL A 243 0.06 -6.84 10.58
N ARG A 244 -1.11 -7.47 10.74
CA ARG A 244 -1.21 -8.77 11.40
C ARG A 244 -0.32 -9.80 10.71
N ARG A 245 -0.33 -9.81 9.38
CA ARG A 245 0.42 -10.78 8.59
C ARG A 245 1.92 -10.56 8.57
N LEU A 246 2.36 -9.31 8.56
CA LEU A 246 3.77 -8.96 8.74
C LEU A 246 4.26 -9.44 10.12
N GLN A 247 3.48 -9.21 11.18
CA GLN A 247 3.78 -9.68 12.53
C GLN A 247 3.83 -11.21 12.61
N ASP A 248 2.84 -11.91 12.03
CA ASP A 248 2.83 -13.38 11.95
C ASP A 248 4.02 -13.92 11.14
N ALA A 249 4.57 -13.14 10.20
CA ALA A 249 5.79 -13.46 9.46
C ALA A 249 7.10 -13.08 10.21
N GLY A 250 7.00 -12.54 11.42
CA GLY A 250 8.16 -12.16 12.24
C GLY A 250 8.74 -10.78 11.96
N VAL A 251 8.08 -9.95 11.15
CA VAL A 251 8.51 -8.58 10.87
C VAL A 251 8.17 -7.67 12.05
N THR A 252 9.10 -6.80 12.44
CA THR A 252 8.81 -5.74 13.41
C THR A 252 7.94 -4.67 12.75
N VAL A 253 6.77 -4.41 13.32
CA VAL A 253 5.80 -3.44 12.76
C VAL A 253 5.41 -2.41 13.82
N THR A 254 5.57 -1.13 13.50
CA THR A 254 4.85 -0.04 14.17
C THR A 254 3.55 0.20 13.41
N SER A 255 2.42 0.15 14.11
CA SER A 255 1.09 0.36 13.53
C SER A 255 0.42 1.54 14.22
N ASP A 256 0.24 2.63 13.47
CA ASP A 256 -0.48 3.82 13.94
C ASP A 256 -1.87 3.85 13.32
N HIS A 257 -2.88 3.95 14.18
CA HIS A 257 -4.27 4.09 13.75
C HIS A 257 -4.83 5.44 14.18
N TYR A 258 -5.32 6.21 13.21
CA TYR A 258 -5.90 7.53 13.44
C TYR A 258 -7.42 7.44 13.46
N GLU A 259 -8.00 7.47 14.67
CA GLU A 259 -9.45 7.35 14.94
C GLU A 259 -10.31 8.47 14.32
N ASP A 260 -9.72 9.65 14.11
CA ASP A 260 -10.33 10.80 13.43
C ASP A 260 -9.77 11.00 12.00
N GLY A 261 -8.97 10.05 11.51
CA GLY A 261 -8.31 10.08 10.22
C GLY A 261 -9.22 9.61 9.08
N PHE A 262 -8.93 10.10 7.89
CA PHE A 262 -9.57 9.70 6.64
C PHE A 262 -8.51 9.50 5.55
N HIS A 263 -8.88 8.82 4.46
CA HIS A 263 -7.95 8.53 3.38
C HIS A 263 -7.28 9.81 2.83
N GLY A 264 -5.95 9.79 2.66
CA GLY A 264 -5.21 10.95 2.16
C GLY A 264 -5.09 12.12 3.15
N CYS A 265 -5.39 11.94 4.44
CA CYS A 265 -5.40 13.03 5.42
C CYS A 265 -4.06 13.80 5.50
N MET A 266 -2.91 13.17 5.24
CA MET A 266 -1.60 13.85 5.25
C MET A 266 -1.48 14.97 4.20
N VAL A 267 -2.17 14.87 3.06
CA VAL A 267 -2.22 15.94 2.05
C VAL A 267 -2.86 17.21 2.63
N PHE A 268 -3.73 17.05 3.62
CA PHE A 268 -4.40 18.12 4.34
C PHE A 268 -3.58 18.60 5.56
N ALA A 269 -2.25 18.43 5.56
CA ALA A 269 -1.37 18.98 6.59
C ALA A 269 -1.01 20.47 6.37
N TYR A 270 -1.32 21.01 5.19
CA TYR A 270 -0.97 22.37 4.78
C TYR A 270 -2.21 23.18 4.40
N LEU A 271 -2.07 24.51 4.41
CA LEU A 271 -3.11 25.44 3.94
C LEU A 271 -3.35 25.30 2.43
N PRO A 272 -4.55 25.64 1.92
CA PRO A 272 -5.69 26.24 2.64
C PRO A 272 -6.64 25.23 3.30
N MET A 273 -6.48 23.92 3.04
CA MET A 273 -7.38 22.88 3.54
C MET A 273 -6.80 22.13 4.75
N MET A 274 -6.06 22.83 5.60
CA MET A 274 -5.36 22.21 6.73
C MET A 274 -6.33 21.56 7.72
N SER A 275 -6.03 20.33 8.13
CA SER A 275 -6.74 19.58 9.15
C SER A 275 -5.81 19.22 10.32
N LYS A 276 -6.35 19.14 11.53
CA LYS A 276 -5.58 18.73 12.72
C LYS A 276 -5.01 17.32 12.56
N VAL A 277 -5.82 16.39 12.02
CA VAL A 277 -5.39 15.01 11.81
C VAL A 277 -4.29 14.91 10.77
N GLY A 278 -4.40 15.63 9.65
CA GLY A 278 -3.36 15.66 8.61
C GLY A 278 -2.03 16.21 9.12
N TRP A 279 -2.06 17.33 9.86
CA TRP A 279 -0.87 17.87 10.49
C TRP A 279 -0.27 16.90 11.52
N ARG A 280 -1.10 16.32 12.41
CA ARG A 280 -0.63 15.39 13.44
C ARG A 280 -0.05 14.12 12.83
N SER A 281 -0.73 13.51 11.85
CA SER A 281 -0.29 12.26 11.23
C SER A 281 1.02 12.44 10.48
N MET A 282 1.17 13.54 9.74
CA MET A 282 2.42 13.86 9.06
C MET A 282 3.58 14.06 10.04
N ASN A 283 3.41 14.86 11.11
CA ASN A 283 4.50 15.09 12.06
C ASN A 283 4.86 13.84 12.86
N ASN A 284 3.87 13.03 13.25
CA ASN A 284 4.13 11.74 13.92
C ASN A 284 4.91 10.78 13.02
N TYR A 285 4.54 10.70 11.74
CA TYR A 285 5.26 9.90 10.75
C TYR A 285 6.71 10.35 10.57
N ILE A 286 6.95 11.65 10.41
CA ILE A 286 8.31 12.21 10.30
C ILE A 286 9.11 11.92 11.59
N HIS A 287 8.52 12.13 12.75
CA HIS A 287 9.16 11.82 14.03
C HIS A 287 9.50 10.33 14.16
N TRP A 288 8.63 9.45 13.69
CA TRP A 288 8.92 8.01 13.67
C TRP A 288 10.10 7.68 12.75
N LEU A 289 10.19 8.30 11.57
CA LEU A 289 11.34 8.11 10.68
C LEU A 289 12.65 8.55 11.35
N ASP A 290 12.67 9.72 12.01
CA ASP A 290 13.84 10.24 12.74
C ASP A 290 14.34 9.26 13.82
N GLN A 291 13.42 8.63 14.54
CA GLN A 291 13.77 7.68 15.61
C GLN A 291 14.25 6.32 15.10
N ASN A 292 13.91 5.95 13.87
CA ASN A 292 14.09 4.58 13.37
C ASN A 292 15.11 4.47 12.23
N LEU A 293 15.44 5.57 11.53
CA LEU A 293 16.48 5.61 10.49
C LEU A 293 17.81 6.01 11.07
#